data_AF-A0A952GWT1-F1
#
_entry.id   AF-A0A952GWT1-F1
#
_cell.length_a   1.000
_cell.length_b   1.000
_cell.length_c   1.000
_cell.angle_alpha   90.00
_cell.angle_beta   90.00
_cell.angle_gamma   90.00
#
_symmetry.space_group_name_H-M   'P 1'
#
loop_
_entity.id
_entity.type
_entity.pdbx_description
1 polymer ?
#
loop_
_entity_poly.entity_id
_entity_poly.type
_entity_poly.pdbx_seq_one_letter_code
_entity_poly.pdbx_strand_id
1 'polypeptide(L)'
;MDAPLYRPALAWEAPVEVPQRLSTRETSLGEFVATPFAKQILESEVPGFEGLIGNPMLAPHLGNMSPRMFVQFGMFKAEALDKVDAKLAAYYASHGAPK
;
A
#
# COMPACT_ATOMS: atom_id res chain seq x y z
N MET A 1 17.91 -46.04 25.94
CA MET A 1 16.86 -45.02 25.75
C MET A 1 17.27 -44.21 24.54
N ASP A 2 16.56 -44.37 23.43
CA ASP A 2 16.81 -43.59 22.21
C ASP A 2 16.39 -42.14 22.43
N ALA A 3 17.30 -41.20 22.16
CA ALA A 3 16.97 -39.79 22.12
C ALA A 3 16.10 -39.48 20.90
N PRO A 4 15.13 -38.55 20.99
CA PRO A 4 14.28 -38.19 19.86
C PRO A 4 15.12 -37.65 18.69
N LEU A 5 14.95 -38.27 17.51
CA LEU A 5 15.66 -37.92 16.26
C LEU A 5 15.33 -36.52 15.72
N TYR A 6 14.24 -35.91 16.19
CA TYR A 6 13.80 -34.59 15.76
C TYR A 6 13.54 -33.70 16.98
N ARG A 7 13.87 -32.41 16.82
CA ARG A 7 13.51 -31.40 17.81
C ARG A 7 11.98 -31.34 17.93
N PRO A 8 11.42 -31.20 19.14
CA PRO A 8 9.99 -31.01 19.32
C PRO A 8 9.54 -29.80 18.51
N ALA A 9 8.38 -29.91 17.86
CA ALA A 9 7.80 -28.84 17.07
C ALA A 9 7.60 -27.60 17.98
N LEU A 10 8.00 -26.43 17.48
CA LEU A 10 7.68 -25.17 18.15
C LEU A 10 6.16 -25.00 18.19
N ALA A 11 5.64 -24.50 19.31
CA ALA A 11 4.23 -24.14 19.40
C ALA A 11 3.91 -23.07 18.35
N TRP A 12 2.74 -23.18 17.73
CA TRP A 12 2.27 -22.16 16.80
C TRP A 12 1.97 -20.86 17.55
N GLU A 13 2.61 -19.77 17.15
CA GLU A 13 2.28 -18.41 17.59
C GLU A 13 1.37 -17.75 16.56
N ALA A 14 0.23 -17.22 17.00
CA ALA A 14 -0.69 -16.50 16.11
C ALA A 14 -0.04 -15.18 15.64
N PRO A 15 -0.19 -14.79 14.36
CA PRO A 15 0.28 -13.50 13.88
C PRO A 15 -0.36 -12.35 14.65
N VAL A 16 0.44 -11.36 15.03
CA VAL A 16 -0.06 -10.11 15.61
C VAL A 16 -0.35 -9.13 14.49
N GLU A 17 -1.55 -8.54 14.48
CA GLU A 17 -1.89 -7.46 13.56
C GLU A 17 -1.11 -6.19 13.90
N VAL A 18 -0.32 -5.70 12.96
CA VAL A 18 0.43 -4.45 13.07
C VAL A 18 -0.32 -3.36 12.30
N PRO A 19 -0.47 -2.13 12.85
CA PRO A 19 -1.11 -1.03 12.14
C PRO A 19 -0.45 -0.81 10.76
N GLN A 20 -1.21 -1.02 9.69
CA GLN A 20 -0.67 -0.92 8.33
C GLN A 20 -0.57 0.54 7.91
N ARG A 21 0.64 0.97 7.56
CA ARG A 21 0.89 2.28 6.95
C ARG A 21 0.77 2.13 5.44
N LEU A 22 -0.02 3.00 4.81
CA LEU A 22 -0.14 3.02 3.36
C LEU A 22 1.20 3.45 2.74
N SER A 23 1.56 2.82 1.63
CA SER A 23 2.81 3.03 0.90
C SER A 23 2.55 2.89 -0.59
N THR A 24 3.13 3.77 -1.41
CA THR A 24 2.96 3.71 -2.88
C THR A 24 3.49 2.42 -3.52
N ARG A 25 4.28 1.63 -2.79
CA ARG A 25 4.92 0.40 -3.26
C ARG A 25 4.09 -0.86 -2.96
N GLU A 26 3.52 -0.91 -1.76
CA GLU A 26 2.92 -2.13 -1.19
C GLU A 26 1.40 -2.05 -1.13
N THR A 27 0.85 -0.85 -0.98
CA THR A 27 -0.60 -0.63 -0.91
C THR A 27 -1.20 -0.60 -2.29
N SER A 28 -2.35 -1.27 -2.43
CA SER A 28 -3.07 -1.32 -3.69
C SER A 28 -3.76 0.02 -3.99
N LEU A 29 -3.96 0.30 -5.28
CA LEU A 29 -4.76 1.44 -5.70
C LEU A 29 -6.19 1.36 -5.19
N GLY A 30 -6.74 0.16 -5.04
CA GLY A 30 -8.05 -0.06 -4.43
C GLY A 30 -8.12 0.47 -2.99
N GLU A 31 -7.11 0.16 -2.17
CA GLU A 31 -7.01 0.66 -0.79
C GLU A 31 -6.83 2.18 -0.74
N PHE A 32 -6.03 2.74 -1.64
CA PHE A 32 -5.88 4.18 -1.77
C PHE A 32 -7.20 4.87 -2.13
N VAL A 33 -7.97 4.32 -3.07
CA VAL A 33 -9.27 4.86 -3.47
C VAL A 33 -10.31 4.71 -2.36
N ALA A 34 -10.26 3.62 -1.60
CA ALA A 34 -11.13 3.38 -0.45
C ALA A 34 -10.81 4.29 0.76
N THR A 35 -9.63 4.90 0.79
CA THR A 35 -9.15 5.72 1.90
C THR A 35 -9.16 7.21 1.53
N PRO A 36 -10.13 8.03 2.00
CA PRO A 36 -10.34 9.38 1.49
C PRO A 36 -9.12 10.31 1.59
N PHE A 37 -8.38 10.29 2.72
CA PHE A 37 -7.20 11.14 2.88
C PHE A 37 -6.06 10.72 1.94
N ALA A 38 -5.88 9.41 1.73
CA ALA A 38 -4.82 8.87 0.89
C ALA A 38 -5.12 9.13 -0.59
N LYS A 39 -6.40 9.01 -0.99
CA LYS A 39 -6.90 9.42 -2.30
C LYS A 39 -6.60 10.89 -2.58
N GLN A 40 -6.92 11.79 -1.65
CA GLN A 40 -6.63 13.22 -1.80
C GLN A 40 -5.14 13.52 -1.95
N ILE A 41 -4.28 12.83 -1.19
CA ILE A 41 -2.83 12.98 -1.32
C ILE A 41 -2.36 12.56 -2.72
N LEU A 42 -2.84 11.42 -3.23
CA LEU A 42 -2.53 10.94 -4.57
C LEU A 42 -3.00 11.92 -5.66
N GLU A 43 -4.25 12.38 -5.59
CA GLU A 43 -4.81 13.34 -6.56
C GLU A 43 -4.03 14.66 -6.57
N SER A 44 -3.50 15.08 -5.42
CA SER A 44 -2.70 16.31 -5.31
C SER A 44 -1.31 16.23 -5.94
N GLU A 45 -0.71 15.04 -5.99
CA GLU A 45 0.68 14.85 -6.43
C GLU A 45 0.80 14.13 -7.78
N VAL A 46 -0.22 13.37 -8.19
CA VAL A 46 -0.20 12.52 -9.38
C VAL A 46 -1.27 13.00 -10.38
N PRO A 47 -0.89 13.88 -11.32
CA PRO A 47 -1.82 14.35 -12.35
C PRO A 47 -2.38 13.19 -13.18
N GLY A 48 -3.68 13.22 -13.46
CA GLY A 48 -4.33 12.19 -14.28
C GLY A 48 -4.68 10.90 -13.53
N PHE A 49 -4.44 10.84 -12.21
CA PHE A 49 -4.83 9.71 -11.37
C PHE A 49 -6.33 9.38 -11.47
N GLU A 50 -7.20 10.39 -11.42
CA GLU A 50 -8.66 10.24 -11.55
C GLU A 50 -9.08 9.56 -12.85
N GLY A 51 -8.43 9.90 -13.97
CA GLY A 51 -8.71 9.29 -15.27
C GLY A 51 -8.32 7.81 -15.33
N LEU A 52 -7.28 7.42 -14.57
CA LEU A 52 -6.83 6.04 -14.49
C LEU A 52 -7.79 5.18 -13.66
N ILE A 53 -8.20 5.65 -12.48
CA ILE A 53 -9.17 4.92 -11.64
C ILE A 53 -10.58 4.94 -12.20
N GLY A 54 -10.93 5.95 -13.00
CA GLY A 54 -12.21 6.05 -13.70
C GLY A 54 -12.34 5.12 -14.91
N ASN A 55 -11.25 4.44 -15.33
CA ASN A 55 -11.28 3.53 -16.46
C ASN A 55 -11.98 2.20 -16.08
N PRO A 56 -13.12 1.85 -16.72
CA PRO A 56 -13.86 0.63 -16.41
C PRO A 56 -13.05 -0.65 -16.60
N MET A 57 -12.04 -0.64 -17.48
CA MET A 57 -11.16 -1.79 -17.71
C MET A 57 -10.16 -2.03 -16.57
N LEU A 58 -9.80 -0.99 -15.81
CA LEU A 58 -8.82 -1.09 -14.72
C LEU A 58 -9.48 -1.37 -13.37
N ALA A 59 -10.76 -1.05 -13.22
CA ALA A 59 -11.55 -1.27 -12.00
C ALA A 59 -11.35 -2.65 -11.33
N PRO A 60 -11.41 -3.81 -12.03
CA PRO A 60 -11.24 -5.12 -11.37
C PRO A 60 -9.79 -5.38 -10.92
N HIS A 61 -8.82 -4.61 -11.39
CA HIS A 61 -7.40 -4.81 -11.11
C HIS A 61 -6.84 -3.85 -10.06
N LEU A 62 -7.57 -2.80 -9.69
CA LEU A 62 -7.08 -1.78 -8.75
C LEU A 62 -6.67 -2.37 -7.38
N GLY A 63 -7.34 -3.44 -6.92
CA GLY A 63 -7.01 -4.12 -5.67
C GLY A 63 -5.67 -4.88 -5.68
N ASN A 64 -5.06 -5.10 -6.85
CA ASN A 64 -3.81 -5.85 -7.01
C ASN A 64 -2.68 -5.00 -7.62
N MET A 65 -2.91 -3.73 -7.92
CA MET A 65 -1.94 -2.85 -8.56
C MET A 65 -1.50 -1.76 -7.59
N SER A 66 -0.21 -1.61 -7.34
CA SER A 66 0.31 -0.48 -6.56
C SER A 66 0.62 0.73 -7.46
N PRO A 67 0.55 1.98 -6.95
CA PRO A 67 0.94 3.16 -7.72
C PRO A 67 2.32 3.04 -8.37
N ARG A 68 3.29 2.43 -7.68
CA ARG A 68 4.67 2.34 -8.18
C ARG A 68 4.80 1.50 -9.46
N MET A 69 3.89 0.56 -9.71
CA MET A 69 3.90 -0.24 -10.95
C MET A 69 3.72 0.64 -12.20
N PHE A 70 2.95 1.73 -12.08
CA PHE A 70 2.66 2.64 -13.18
C PHE A 70 3.84 3.53 -13.59
N VAL A 71 4.90 3.58 -12.77
CA VAL A 71 6.16 4.25 -13.13
C VAL A 71 6.86 3.53 -14.28
N GLN A 72 6.82 2.19 -14.30
CA GLN A 72 7.46 1.41 -15.37
C GLN A 72 6.83 1.65 -16.74
N PHE A 73 5.54 2.02 -16.76
CA PHE A 73 4.79 2.33 -17.96
C PHE A 73 4.81 3.82 -18.32
N GLY A 74 5.57 4.64 -17.59
CA GLY A 74 5.65 6.09 -17.80
C GLY A 74 4.37 6.86 -17.46
N MET A 75 3.39 6.20 -16.81
CA MET A 75 2.12 6.83 -16.46
C MET A 75 2.27 7.73 -15.23
N PHE A 76 3.09 7.34 -14.25
CA PHE A 76 3.41 8.15 -13.07
C PHE A 76 4.91 8.46 -13.00
N LYS A 77 5.24 9.61 -12.39
CA LYS A 77 6.62 9.98 -12.10
C LYS A 77 7.03 9.43 -10.74
N ALA A 78 8.23 8.88 -10.64
CA ALA A 78 8.76 8.34 -9.38
C ALA A 78 8.80 9.43 -8.29
N GLU A 79 9.19 10.65 -8.67
CA GLU A 79 9.31 11.78 -7.74
C GLU A 79 7.96 12.22 -7.18
N ALA A 80 6.88 12.09 -7.97
CA ALA A 80 5.53 12.38 -7.50
C ALA A 80 5.09 11.37 -6.43
N LEU A 81 5.38 10.08 -6.63
CA LEU A 81 5.05 9.03 -5.67
C LEU A 81 5.92 9.13 -4.41
N ASP A 82 7.18 9.56 -4.51
CA ASP A 82 8.02 9.82 -3.34
C ASP A 82 7.45 10.96 -2.47
N LYS A 83 6.86 11.99 -3.09
CA LYS A 83 6.14 13.05 -2.34
C LYS A 83 4.87 12.53 -1.67
N VAL A 84 4.14 11.62 -2.32
CA VAL A 84 2.98 10.94 -1.73
C VAL A 84 3.40 10.18 -0.48
N ASP A 85 4.46 9.36 -0.56
CA ASP A 85 4.98 8.62 0.59
C ASP A 85 5.43 9.55 1.73
N ALA A 86 6.08 10.68 1.41
CA ALA A 86 6.46 11.67 2.40
C ALA A 86 5.25 12.33 3.09
N LYS A 87 4.18 12.65 2.33
CA LYS A 87 2.94 13.20 2.87
C LYS A 87 2.19 12.19 3.74
N LEU A 88 2.15 10.92 3.34
CA LEU A 88 1.57 9.84 4.14
C LEU A 88 2.32 9.68 5.47
N ALA A 89 3.65 9.68 5.44
CA ALA A 89 4.47 9.62 6.65
C ALA A 89 4.21 10.81 7.59
N ALA A 90 4.11 12.03 7.05
CA ALA A 90 3.78 13.22 7.82
C ALA A 90 2.37 13.17 8.42
N TYR A 91 1.40 12.62 7.68
CA TYR A 91 0.04 12.40 8.17
C TYR A 91 0.04 11.43 9.36
N TYR A 92 0.74 10.30 9.25
CA TYR A 92 0.83 9.33 10.36
C TYR A 92 1.58 9.85 11.58
N ALA A 93 2.60 10.69 11.38
CA ALA A 93 3.29 11.34 12.49
C ALA A 93 2.38 12.30 13.28
N SER A 94 1.38 12.90 12.64
CA SER A 94 0.46 13.86 13.26
C SER A 94 -0.86 13.24 13.74
N HIS A 95 -1.35 12.17 13.11
CA HIS A 95 -2.67 11.60 13.37
C HIS A 95 -2.65 10.13 13.83
N GLY A 96 -1.48 9.48 13.84
CA GLY A 96 -1.36 8.04 14.04
C GLY A 96 -1.70 7.23 12.79
N ALA A 97 -1.26 5.97 12.75
CA ALA A 97 -1.67 5.05 11.68
C ALA A 97 -3.15 4.65 11.86
N PRO A 98 -3.92 4.52 10.77
CA PRO A 98 -5.26 3.92 10.85
C PRO A 98 -5.14 2.53 11.46
N LYS A 99 -6.10 2.21 12.34
CA LYS A 99 -6.23 0.88 12.93
C LYS A 99 -6.85 -0.09 11.94
#